data_AF-A0A106P2I4-F1
#
_entry.id   AF-A0A106P2I4-F1
#
_cell.length_a   1.000
_cell.length_b   1.000
_cell.length_c   1.000
_cell.angle_alpha   90.00
_cell.angle_beta   90.00
_cell.angle_gamma   90.00
#
_symmetry.space_group_name_H-M   'P 1'
#
loop_
_entity.id
_entity.type
_entity.pdbx_description
1 polymer ?
#
loop_
_entity_poly.entity_id
_entity_poly.type
_entity_poly.pdbx_seq_one_letter_code
_entity_poly.pdbx_strand_id
1 'polypeptide(L)'
;MSSEQGAQLDALAHAILGAVGGAANVERHFHCMTRLRIVLVDADRADLSALKALPAVLGVVAGNPLQIVIGPGAVAQASAAFADALAASPAVPAAPAAPAAQPETAAPLREAATRSARKNTAPSRFLRRIASIFTPLIPALIGAGLLNVLASSRA
;
A
#
# COMPACT_ATOMS: atom_id res chain seq x y z
N MET A 1 -15.95 -13.24 18.95
CA MET A 1 -14.51 -13.06 18.68
C MET A 1 -14.23 -11.94 17.68
N SER A 2 -15.06 -11.74 16.64
CA SER A 2 -14.83 -10.65 15.66
C SER A 2 -15.14 -9.22 16.14
N SER A 3 -15.97 -9.06 17.18
CA SER A 3 -16.40 -7.73 17.68
C SER A 3 -15.34 -7.01 18.54
N GLU A 4 -14.61 -7.73 19.39
CA GLU A 4 -13.56 -7.14 20.23
C GLU A 4 -12.35 -6.69 19.40
N GLN A 5 -12.06 -7.43 18.33
CA GLN A 5 -10.97 -7.14 17.42
C GLN A 5 -11.25 -5.87 16.60
N GLY A 6 -12.50 -5.64 16.20
CA GLY A 6 -12.92 -4.38 15.57
C GLY A 6 -12.71 -3.18 16.50
N ALA A 7 -13.23 -3.24 17.73
CA ALA A 7 -13.07 -2.15 18.70
C ALA A 7 -11.60 -1.84 19.01
N GLN A 8 -10.75 -2.86 19.07
CA GLN A 8 -9.31 -2.68 19.27
C GLN A 8 -8.63 -2.02 18.07
N LEU A 9 -9.08 -2.32 16.85
CA LEU A 9 -8.57 -1.66 15.63
C LEU A 9 -9.07 -0.22 15.51
N ASP A 10 -10.27 0.09 15.98
CA ASP A 10 -10.78 1.45 16.05
C ASP A 10 -9.96 2.30 17.02
N ALA A 11 -9.67 1.76 18.22
CA ALA A 11 -8.78 2.41 19.18
C ALA A 11 -7.37 2.59 18.61
N LEU A 12 -6.85 1.59 17.90
CA LEU A 12 -5.57 1.67 17.20
C LEU A 12 -5.57 2.79 16.15
N ALA A 13 -6.61 2.89 15.34
CA ALA A 13 -6.74 3.90 14.29
C ALA A 13 -6.69 5.33 14.86
N HIS A 14 -7.42 5.58 15.96
CA HIS A 14 -7.40 6.87 16.65
C HIS A 14 -6.03 7.17 17.25
N ALA A 15 -5.38 6.17 17.85
CA ALA A 15 -4.04 6.32 18.40
C ALA A 15 -2.99 6.63 17.30
N ILE A 16 -3.07 5.94 16.16
CA ILE A 16 -2.22 6.23 14.99
C ILE A 16 -2.47 7.66 14.50
N LEU A 17 -3.74 8.07 14.35
CA LEU A 17 -4.09 9.41 13.87
C LEU A 17 -3.53 10.51 14.79
N GLY A 18 -3.62 10.33 16.11
CA GLY A 18 -3.01 11.24 17.08
C GLY A 18 -1.49 11.27 16.97
N ALA A 19 -0.85 10.10 16.89
CA ALA A 19 0.61 9.99 16.83
C ALA A 19 1.21 10.52 15.52
N VAL A 20 0.47 10.55 14.41
CA VAL A 20 0.93 11.18 13.16
C VAL A 20 0.67 12.69 13.12
N GLY A 21 0.21 13.31 14.21
CA GLY A 21 -0.04 14.76 14.28
C GLY A 21 -1.44 15.19 13.83
N GLY A 22 -2.39 14.26 13.74
CA GLY A 22 -3.80 14.51 13.45
C GLY A 22 -4.16 14.50 11.96
N ALA A 23 -5.46 14.64 11.68
CA ALA A 23 -6.03 14.58 10.32
C ALA A 23 -5.40 15.57 9.34
N ALA A 24 -5.12 16.79 9.81
CA ALA A 24 -4.51 17.83 8.99
C ALA A 24 -3.07 17.50 8.52
N ASN A 25 -2.41 16.51 9.13
CA ASN A 25 -1.08 16.07 8.70
C ASN A 25 -1.10 14.90 7.72
N VAL A 26 -2.28 14.37 7.38
CA VAL A 26 -2.44 13.21 6.49
C VAL A 26 -2.83 13.71 5.10
N GLU A 27 -1.96 13.50 4.12
CA GLU A 27 -2.26 13.81 2.71
C GLU A 27 -3.09 12.69 2.07
N ARG A 28 -2.65 11.44 2.26
CA ARG A 28 -3.33 10.24 1.78
C ARG A 28 -2.83 9.00 2.51
N HIS A 29 -3.66 7.96 2.55
CA HIS A 29 -3.28 6.66 3.11
C HIS A 29 -3.63 5.52 2.14
N PHE A 30 -2.95 4.40 2.29
CA PHE A 30 -3.21 3.16 1.55
C PHE A 30 -2.57 1.98 2.29
N HIS A 31 -2.97 0.76 1.98
CA HIS A 31 -2.41 -0.44 2.62
C HIS A 31 -2.02 -1.50 1.59
N CYS A 32 -1.14 -2.41 1.99
CA CYS A 32 -0.87 -3.66 1.27
C CYS A 32 -1.29 -4.85 2.15
N MET A 33 -0.72 -6.04 1.92
CA MET A 33 -1.07 -7.24 2.71
C MET A 33 -0.71 -7.14 4.21
N THR A 34 0.32 -6.36 4.59
CA THR A 34 0.83 -6.35 5.97
C THR A 34 1.13 -4.97 6.54
N ARG A 35 1.07 -3.91 5.72
CA ARG A 35 1.47 -2.55 6.12
C ARG A 35 0.41 -1.52 5.77
N LEU A 36 0.14 -0.63 6.72
CA LEU A 36 -0.55 0.63 6.51
C LEU A 36 0.51 1.69 6.14
N ARG A 37 0.26 2.44 5.08
CA ARG A 37 1.16 3.47 4.56
C ARG A 37 0.44 4.81 4.57
N ILE A 38 1.07 5.81 5.17
CA ILE A 38 0.50 7.14 5.34
C ILE A 38 1.47 8.14 4.72
N VAL A 39 1.00 8.90 3.73
CA VAL A 39 1.73 10.05 3.20
C VAL A 39 1.40 11.23 4.11
N LEU A 40 2.45 11.79 4.72
CA LEU A 40 2.33 12.91 5.65
C LEU A 40 2.70 14.21 4.95
N VAL A 41 2.02 15.29 5.35
CA VAL A 41 2.38 16.66 4.96
C VAL A 41 3.71 17.05 5.59
N ASP A 42 3.88 16.73 6.88
CA ASP A 42 5.09 16.97 7.65
C ASP A 42 5.47 15.72 8.46
N ALA A 43 6.64 15.16 8.17
CA ALA A 43 7.13 13.94 8.82
C ALA A 43 7.62 14.18 10.25
N ASP A 44 8.01 15.41 10.62
CA ASP A 44 8.56 15.73 11.94
C ASP A 44 7.46 15.79 13.02
N ARG A 45 6.20 15.94 12.60
CA ARG A 45 5.02 15.89 13.47
C ARG A 45 4.62 14.46 13.87
N ALA A 46 5.24 13.43 13.29
CA ALA A 46 4.92 12.05 13.60
C ALA A 46 5.79 11.52 14.75
N ASP A 47 5.14 11.06 15.82
CA ASP A 47 5.80 10.38 16.94
C ASP A 47 6.00 8.90 16.63
N LEU A 48 7.18 8.59 16.08
CA LEU A 48 7.56 7.21 15.75
C LEU A 48 7.69 6.31 16.99
N SER A 49 7.98 6.87 18.16
CA SER A 49 8.12 6.10 19.39
C SER A 49 6.75 5.70 19.93
N ALA A 50 5.80 6.64 19.94
CA ALA A 50 4.41 6.35 20.28
C ALA A 50 3.81 5.30 19.34
N LEU A 51 4.04 5.41 18.03
CA LEU A 51 3.55 4.43 17.06
C LEU A 51 4.11 3.01 17.29
N LYS A 52 5.38 2.88 17.69
CA LYS A 52 6.01 1.58 18.01
C LYS A 52 5.50 0.98 19.31
N ALA A 53 5.00 1.79 20.23
CA ALA A 53 4.48 1.33 21.52
C ALA A 53 3.04 0.78 21.42
N LEU A 54 2.36 0.95 20.27
CA LEU A 54 1.00 0.48 20.08
C LEU A 54 0.95 -1.06 20.02
N PRO A 55 0.06 -1.74 20.77
CA PRO A 55 0.07 -3.20 20.92
C PRO A 55 -0.04 -4.00 19.62
N ALA A 56 -0.77 -3.46 18.62
CA ALA A 56 -0.98 -4.11 17.33
C ALA A 56 0.07 -3.73 16.27
N VAL A 57 1.05 -2.91 16.62
CA VAL A 57 2.12 -2.47 15.70
C VAL A 57 3.35 -3.34 15.91
N LEU A 58 3.67 -4.13 14.90
CA LEU A 58 4.86 -4.99 14.86
C LEU A 58 6.13 -4.21 14.51
N GLY A 59 5.98 -3.02 13.92
CA GLY A 59 7.10 -2.15 13.59
C GLY A 59 6.69 -0.89 12.83
N VAL A 60 7.58 0.09 12.84
CA VAL A 60 7.39 1.37 12.16
C VAL A 60 8.66 1.71 11.38
N VAL A 61 8.49 2.04 10.11
CA VAL A 61 9.57 2.49 9.22
C VAL A 61 9.36 3.97 8.90
N ALA A 62 10.29 4.79 9.36
CA ALA A 62 10.33 6.21 9.05
C ALA A 62 10.50 6.45 7.54
N GLY A 63 9.80 7.44 7.00
CA GLY A 63 9.83 7.82 5.59
C GLY A 63 8.57 8.57 5.18
N ASN A 64 8.49 8.96 3.90
CA ASN A 64 7.25 9.47 3.30
C ASN A 64 6.97 8.69 2.01
N PRO A 65 6.09 7.67 2.05
CA PRO A 65 5.13 7.39 3.11
C PRO A 65 5.74 6.73 4.36
N LEU A 66 5.21 7.12 5.52
CA LEU A 66 5.40 6.46 6.80
C LEU A 66 4.77 5.06 6.73
N GLN A 67 5.47 4.02 7.19
CA GLN A 67 4.97 2.65 7.12
C GLN A 67 4.80 2.06 8.51
N ILE A 68 3.60 1.57 8.78
CA ILE A 68 3.22 0.90 10.03
C ILE A 68 2.94 -0.55 9.69
N VAL A 69 3.69 -1.47 10.30
CA VAL A 69 3.54 -2.91 10.11
C VAL A 69 2.57 -3.43 11.16
N ILE A 70 1.41 -3.90 10.72
CA ILE A 70 0.34 -4.43 11.60
C ILE A 70 0.28 -5.96 11.49
N GLY A 71 0.56 -6.49 10.29
CA GLY A 71 0.51 -7.91 9.99
C GLY A 71 -0.65 -8.31 9.07
N PRO A 72 -0.63 -9.55 8.55
CA PRO A 72 -1.67 -10.05 7.65
C PRO A 72 -3.02 -10.18 8.37
N GLY A 73 -4.11 -10.01 7.63
CA GLY A 73 -5.49 -10.18 8.13
C GLY A 73 -6.07 -8.98 8.87
N ALA A 74 -5.25 -8.22 9.61
CA ALA A 74 -5.71 -7.05 10.39
C ALA A 74 -5.54 -5.71 9.65
N VAL A 75 -4.57 -5.60 8.73
CA VAL A 75 -4.21 -4.30 8.12
C VAL A 75 -5.34 -3.68 7.29
N ALA A 76 -6.15 -4.48 6.60
CA ALA A 76 -7.25 -3.97 5.79
C ALA A 76 -8.33 -3.32 6.66
N GLN A 77 -8.68 -3.98 7.77
CA GLN A 77 -9.63 -3.46 8.76
C GLN A 77 -9.06 -2.24 9.49
N ALA A 78 -7.77 -2.27 9.87
CA ALA A 78 -7.09 -1.12 10.46
C ALA A 78 -7.08 0.09 9.52
N SER A 79 -6.89 -0.12 8.22
CA SER A 79 -6.94 0.94 7.21
C SER A 79 -8.35 1.52 7.05
N ALA A 80 -9.40 0.68 7.14
CA ALA A 80 -10.78 1.15 7.09
C ALA A 80 -11.11 1.99 8.33
N ALA A 81 -10.80 1.48 9.53
CA ALA A 81 -10.97 2.22 10.78
C ALA A 81 -10.18 3.55 10.80
N PHE A 82 -8.98 3.57 10.19
CA PHE A 82 -8.21 4.80 10.02
C PHE A 82 -8.88 5.80 9.08
N ALA A 83 -9.51 5.34 7.99
CA ALA A 83 -10.29 6.19 7.10
C ALA A 83 -11.51 6.79 7.82
N ASP A 84 -12.21 5.98 8.62
CA ASP A 84 -13.35 6.42 9.41
C ASP A 84 -12.94 7.45 10.47
N ALA A 85 -11.83 7.22 11.19
CA ALA A 85 -11.26 8.17 12.14
C ALA A 85 -10.84 9.49 11.46
N LEU A 86 -10.32 9.43 10.23
CA LEU A 86 -9.96 10.61 9.45
C LEU A 86 -11.22 11.41 9.05
N ALA A 87 -12.29 10.74 8.62
CA ALA A 87 -13.55 11.36 8.23
C ALA A 87 -14.33 11.95 9.42
N ALA A 88 -14.22 11.34 10.60
CA ALA A 88 -14.82 11.84 11.84
C ALA A 88 -14.08 13.07 12.41
N SER A 89 -12.84 13.32 11.98
CA SER A 89 -12.06 14.47 12.42
C SER A 89 -12.50 15.73 11.66
N PRO A 90 -12.78 16.85 12.35
CA PRO A 90 -13.39 18.06 11.76
C PRO A 90 -12.45 18.90 10.88
N ALA A 91 -11.43 18.31 10.25
CA ALA A 91 -10.47 19.01 9.41
C ALA A 91 -10.16 18.23 8.12
N VAL A 92 -10.56 18.85 7.00
CA VAL A 92 -10.17 18.65 5.58
C VAL A 92 -11.08 17.72 4.75
N PRO A 93 -11.49 18.13 3.52
CA PRO A 93 -12.35 17.35 2.65
C PRO A 93 -11.62 16.09 2.16
N ALA A 94 -12.28 14.95 2.27
CA ALA A 94 -11.82 13.69 1.74
C ALA A 94 -11.58 13.80 0.21
N ALA A 95 -10.33 13.70 -0.22
CA ALA A 95 -10.06 13.25 -1.58
C ALA A 95 -10.49 11.78 -1.66
N PRO A 96 -11.26 11.37 -2.69
CA PRO A 96 -11.85 10.05 -2.74
C PRO A 96 -10.76 8.99 -2.69
N ALA A 97 -10.93 8.04 -1.78
CA ALA A 97 -10.15 6.81 -1.73
C ALA A 97 -10.20 6.16 -3.13
N ALA A 98 -9.06 6.07 -3.79
CA ALA A 98 -8.96 5.27 -5.01
C ALA A 98 -9.33 3.82 -4.64
N PRO A 99 -10.29 3.20 -5.34
CA PRO A 99 -10.78 1.88 -5.00
C PRO A 99 -9.64 0.87 -5.01
N ALA A 100 -9.72 -0.08 -4.06
CA ALA A 100 -8.88 -1.25 -4.02
C ALA A 100 -8.86 -1.93 -5.40
N ALA A 101 -7.66 -2.20 -5.91
CA ALA A 101 -7.46 -2.90 -7.16
C ALA A 101 -8.14 -4.28 -7.11
N GLN A 102 -9.27 -4.41 -7.82
CA GLN A 102 -9.80 -5.70 -8.28
C GLN A 102 -9.08 -6.09 -9.59
N PRO A 103 -9.07 -7.38 -9.97
CA PRO A 103 -8.11 -7.90 -10.95
C PRO A 103 -8.51 -7.51 -12.37
N GLU A 104 -7.71 -6.64 -12.98
CA GLU A 104 -7.88 -6.22 -14.37
C GLU A 104 -7.52 -7.38 -15.30
N THR A 105 -8.57 -7.94 -15.90
CA THR A 105 -8.54 -8.73 -17.12
C THR A 105 -7.68 -8.08 -18.22
N ALA A 106 -7.05 -8.95 -19.00
CA ALA A 106 -5.99 -8.64 -19.94
C ALA A 106 -6.23 -7.48 -20.93
N ALA A 107 -5.19 -6.65 -21.04
CA ALA A 107 -4.66 -5.90 -22.20
C ALA A 107 -4.93 -4.37 -22.26
N PRO A 108 -3.99 -3.56 -22.81
CA PRO A 108 -2.57 -3.78 -23.12
C PRO A 108 -1.62 -2.89 -22.27
N LEU A 109 -0.41 -3.39 -21.98
CA LEU A 109 0.69 -2.63 -21.37
C LEU A 109 1.12 -1.48 -22.31
N ARG A 110 0.47 -0.33 -22.22
CA ARG A 110 0.93 0.92 -22.83
C ARG A 110 0.82 2.10 -21.89
N GLU A 111 1.24 1.93 -20.64
CA GLU A 111 1.40 3.09 -19.74
C GLU A 111 2.42 2.86 -18.61
N ALA A 112 3.59 2.29 -18.93
CA ALA A 112 4.72 2.20 -18.01
C ALA A 112 5.96 2.97 -18.50
N ALA A 113 5.77 3.96 -19.39
CA ALA A 113 6.85 4.75 -19.98
C ALA A 113 7.04 6.15 -19.35
N THR A 114 6.17 6.60 -18.43
CA THR A 114 6.18 8.01 -17.98
C THR A 114 6.00 8.20 -16.47
N ARG A 115 6.69 7.45 -15.60
CA ARG A 115 6.99 7.95 -14.24
C ARG A 115 8.18 7.30 -13.54
N SER A 116 9.38 7.64 -13.99
CA SER A 116 10.59 7.67 -13.13
C SER A 116 11.70 8.46 -13.82
N ALA A 117 11.48 9.75 -13.95
CA ALA A 117 12.54 10.71 -14.21
C ALA A 117 13.17 11.13 -12.86
N ARG A 118 14.09 10.33 -12.31
CA ARG A 118 15.31 10.78 -11.60
C ARG A 118 16.13 9.61 -11.05
N LYS A 119 17.03 9.12 -11.91
CA LYS A 119 18.48 8.96 -11.64
C LYS A 119 19.11 8.44 -12.93
N ASN A 120 19.74 9.35 -13.68
CA ASN A 120 20.54 9.04 -14.86
C ASN A 120 21.87 8.41 -14.44
N THR A 121 21.82 7.24 -13.81
CA THR A 121 23.01 6.47 -13.42
C THR A 121 23.10 5.23 -14.29
N ALA A 122 24.28 5.03 -14.91
CA ALA A 122 24.65 3.94 -15.83
C ALA A 122 23.95 2.57 -15.66
N PRO A 123 23.74 2.03 -14.43
CA PRO A 123 23.05 0.74 -14.24
C PRO A 123 21.59 0.69 -14.74
N SER A 124 20.85 1.81 -14.80
CA SER A 124 19.45 1.79 -15.27
C SER A 124 19.34 1.56 -16.79
N ARG A 125 20.38 1.86 -17.56
CA ARG A 125 20.44 1.58 -19.02
C ARG A 125 20.67 0.11 -19.30
N PHE A 126 21.49 -0.55 -18.48
CA PHE A 126 21.69 -1.99 -18.56
C PHE A 126 20.39 -2.74 -18.24
N LEU A 127 19.69 -2.36 -17.17
CA LEU A 127 18.39 -2.94 -16.82
C LEU A 127 17.34 -2.73 -17.92
N ARG A 128 17.33 -1.57 -18.59
CA ARG A 128 16.45 -1.33 -19.76
C ARG A 128 16.79 -2.21 -20.96
N ARG A 129 18.06 -2.50 -21.24
CA ARG A 129 18.46 -3.43 -22.30
C ARG A 129 17.97 -4.85 -22.02
N ILE A 130 18.20 -5.33 -20.80
CA ILE A 130 17.72 -6.65 -20.39
C ILE A 130 16.18 -6.71 -20.44
N ALA A 131 15.48 -5.70 -19.90
CA ALA A 131 14.03 -5.65 -19.92
C ALA A 131 13.43 -5.63 -21.35
N SER A 132 14.10 -4.96 -22.29
CA SER A 132 13.66 -4.91 -23.69
C SER A 132 13.71 -6.25 -24.42
N ILE A 133 14.56 -7.19 -23.98
CA ILE A 133 14.63 -8.54 -24.54
C ILE A 133 13.44 -9.39 -24.08
N PHE A 134 13.02 -9.23 -22.82
CA PHE A 134 11.97 -10.05 -22.23
C PHE A 134 10.56 -9.53 -22.49
N THR A 135 10.39 -8.21 -22.65
CA THR A 135 9.08 -7.58 -22.93
C THR A 135 8.32 -8.24 -24.09
N PRO A 136 8.95 -8.54 -25.26
CA PRO A 136 8.26 -9.25 -26.33
C PRO A 136 8.01 -10.75 -26.05
N LEU A 137 8.71 -11.36 -25.08
CA LEU A 137 8.63 -12.79 -24.76
C LEU A 137 7.59 -13.12 -23.68
N ILE A 138 7.23 -12.14 -22.84
CA ILE A 138 6.27 -12.30 -21.73
C ILE A 138 4.91 -12.85 -22.20
N PRO A 139 4.28 -12.34 -23.29
CA PRO A 139 2.97 -12.86 -23.72
C PRO A 139 3.00 -14.34 -24.10
N ALA A 140 4.07 -14.81 -24.75
CA ALA A 140 4.23 -16.21 -25.13
C ALA A 140 4.41 -17.13 -23.90
N LEU A 141 5.19 -16.69 -22.91
CA LEU A 141 5.39 -17.44 -21.66
C LEU A 141 4.10 -17.53 -20.83
N ILE A 142 3.33 -16.44 -20.76
CA ILE A 142 2.02 -16.43 -20.09
C ILE A 142 1.05 -17.39 -20.80
N GLY A 143 0.99 -17.34 -22.13
CA GLY A 143 0.14 -18.24 -22.92
C GLY A 143 0.51 -19.71 -22.71
N ALA A 144 1.80 -20.06 -22.76
CA ALA A 144 2.27 -21.41 -22.51
C ALA A 144 1.94 -21.91 -21.09
N GLY A 145 2.09 -21.05 -20.09
CA GLY A 145 1.74 -21.38 -18.70
C GLY A 145 0.25 -21.66 -18.51
N LEU A 146 -0.62 -20.81 -19.07
CA LEU A 146 -2.07 -21.00 -19.00
C LEU A 146 -2.52 -22.27 -19.73
N LEU A 147 -1.94 -22.55 -20.91
CA LEU A 147 -2.22 -23.79 -21.65
C LEU A 147 -1.79 -25.02 -20.86
N ASN A 148 -0.63 -24.99 -20.21
CA ASN A 148 -0.15 -26.10 -19.39
C ASN A 148 -1.05 -26.34 -18.16
N VAL A 149 -1.56 -25.27 -17.53
CA VAL A 149 -2.52 -25.35 -16.41
C VAL A 149 -3.84 -25.99 -16.87
N LEU A 150 -4.39 -25.55 -18.00
CA LEU A 150 -5.62 -26.13 -18.56
C LEU A 150 -5.43 -27.58 -19.01
N ALA A 151 -4.27 -27.92 -19.55
CA ALA A 151 -3.93 -29.29 -19.92
C ALA A 151 -3.77 -30.19 -18.68
N SER A 152 -3.19 -29.67 -17.60
CA SER A 152 -2.96 -30.40 -16.36
C SER A 152 -4.22 -30.51 -15.48
N SER A 153 -5.27 -29.71 -15.72
CA SER A 153 -6.51 -29.76 -14.93
C SER A 153 -7.47 -30.88 -15.35
N ARG A 154 -7.11 -31.72 -16.33
CA ARG A 154 -7.90 -32.84 -16.84
C ARG A 154 -7.20 -34.20 -16.74
N ALA A 155 -6.09 -34.27 -16.00
CA ALA A 155 -5.41 -35.51 -15.64
C ALA A 155 -5.72 -35.90 -14.19
#